data_AF-A0A9P7Q592-F1
#
_entry.id   AF-A0A9P7Q592-F1
#
_cell.length_a   1.000
_cell.length_b   1.000
_cell.length_c   1.000
_cell.angle_alpha   90.00
_cell.angle_beta   90.00
_cell.angle_gamma   90.00
#
_symmetry.space_group_name_H-M   'P 1'
#
loop_
_entity.id
_entity.type
_entity.pdbx_description
1 polymer ?
#
loop_
_entity_poly.entity_id
_entity_poly.type
_entity_poly.pdbx_seq_one_letter_code
_entity_poly.pdbx_strand_id
1 'polypeptide(L)'
;MRLRPIGDSSDDAYLAHAGGGGMAMHHQASLDQLDDVFGSAPASPTTNAPQHDSHPSDIARLETEHTTAGYREGITVAKESSIQAGFDEGFSLGAALGSQAGQLFGIVEGIADALQAHSEEALQASNKLLSDAREELSTAKIFSAEYWAPDGNWKYEVTAAQQDQPILFSDVANAHPLVQKWRNLVNEQVDKWNIQTSLLDNETAPRIETAAAEPPPPTPTPASRAAKQTLDW
;
A
#
# COMPACT_ATOMS: atom_id res chain seq x y z
N MET A 1 35.50 30.24 -21.80
CA MET A 1 34.65 30.82 -20.75
C MET A 1 34.32 29.73 -19.74
N ARG A 2 34.65 29.92 -18.47
CA ARG A 2 34.38 28.96 -17.38
C ARG A 2 32.95 29.15 -16.88
N LEU A 3 32.15 28.09 -16.83
CA LEU A 3 30.84 28.10 -16.14
C LEU A 3 31.07 27.77 -14.66
N ARG A 4 30.48 28.59 -13.78
CA ARG A 4 30.52 28.41 -12.31
C ARG A 4 29.33 27.53 -11.86
N PRO A 5 29.43 26.82 -10.72
CA PRO A 5 28.35 25.99 -10.20
C PRO A 5 27.28 26.85 -9.49
N ILE A 6 26.00 26.47 -9.64
CA ILE A 6 24.89 27.00 -8.86
C ILE A 6 24.84 26.22 -7.54
N GLY A 7 24.91 26.95 -6.43
CA GLY A 7 24.85 26.40 -5.08
C GLY A 7 23.44 25.99 -4.68
N ASP A 8 23.41 24.99 -3.82
CA ASP A 8 22.30 24.52 -2.98
C ASP A 8 21.52 25.68 -2.35
N SER A 9 20.20 25.61 -2.40
CA SER A 9 19.31 26.39 -1.54
C SER A 9 18.13 25.50 -1.16
N SER A 10 18.35 24.71 -0.12
CA SER A 10 17.30 24.02 0.62
C SER A 10 16.69 24.97 1.68
N ASP A 11 15.43 24.70 1.99
CA ASP A 11 14.76 24.96 3.27
C ASP A 11 14.33 26.41 3.63
N ASP A 12 13.16 26.83 3.10
CA ASP A 12 12.30 27.80 3.80
C ASP A 12 11.25 27.04 4.63
N ALA A 13 11.68 26.69 5.85
CA ALA A 13 10.84 26.13 6.89
C ALA A 13 10.16 27.27 7.68
N TYR A 14 8.83 27.29 7.62
CA TYR A 14 7.94 28.12 8.43
C TYR A 14 8.16 27.89 9.93
N LEU A 15 8.65 28.90 10.65
CA LEU A 15 8.60 28.95 12.11
C LEU A 15 7.74 30.13 12.58
N ALA A 16 6.58 29.79 13.13
CA ALA A 16 5.69 30.69 13.84
C ALA A 16 6.29 31.03 15.21
N HIS A 17 6.54 32.32 15.47
CA HIS A 17 6.79 32.82 16.81
C HIS A 17 5.47 33.11 17.52
N ALA A 18 5.14 32.28 18.52
CA ALA A 18 4.15 32.60 19.54
C ALA A 18 4.79 33.54 20.58
N GLY A 19 4.27 34.77 20.68
CA GLY A 19 4.62 35.73 21.72
C GLY A 19 3.33 36.37 22.24
N GLY A 20 2.90 35.94 23.42
CA GLY A 20 1.75 36.50 24.11
C GLY A 20 2.06 37.85 24.76
N GLY A 21 1.08 38.76 24.72
CA GLY A 21 1.07 40.01 25.45
C GLY A 21 -0.35 40.60 25.38
N GLY A 22 -1.07 40.52 26.50
CA GLY A 22 -2.46 40.96 26.59
C GLY A 22 -2.61 42.48 26.69
N MET A 23 -3.78 42.98 26.28
CA MET A 23 -4.43 44.15 26.88
C MET A 23 -5.96 44.01 26.71
N ALA A 24 -6.66 44.30 27.80
CA ALA A 24 -8.08 44.14 27.97
C ALA A 24 -8.88 45.29 27.34
N MET A 25 -10.05 44.90 26.81
CA MET A 25 -11.35 45.61 26.80
C MET A 25 -11.39 47.12 26.55
N HIS A 26 -11.96 47.50 25.41
CA HIS A 26 -12.88 48.64 25.34
C HIS A 26 -14.16 48.22 24.62
N HIS A 27 -15.26 48.25 25.38
CA HIS A 27 -16.63 48.25 24.88
C HIS A 27 -16.86 49.48 24.01
N GLN A 28 -17.31 49.30 22.77
CA GLN A 28 -18.52 49.97 22.28
C GLN A 28 -18.87 49.47 20.88
N ALA A 29 -20.08 48.95 20.76
CA ALA A 29 -20.74 48.70 19.50
C ALA A 29 -20.82 50.01 18.70
N SER A 30 -20.19 50.07 17.54
CA SER A 30 -20.70 50.87 16.44
C SER A 30 -21.07 49.88 15.33
N LEU A 31 -22.32 49.94 14.92
CA LEU A 31 -22.94 49.19 13.82
C LEU A 31 -22.37 49.61 12.44
N ASP A 32 -21.09 49.98 12.39
CA ASP A 32 -20.44 50.73 11.31
C ASP A 32 -19.59 49.83 10.39
N GLN A 33 -19.53 48.52 10.67
CA GLN A 33 -18.76 47.55 9.87
C GLN A 33 -19.64 46.69 8.95
N LEU A 34 -20.95 46.93 8.93
CA LEU A 34 -21.91 46.29 8.03
C LEU A 34 -22.52 47.28 7.02
N ASP A 35 -21.98 48.51 6.94
CA ASP A 35 -22.49 49.62 6.13
C ASP A 35 -21.54 49.99 4.97
N ASP A 36 -20.87 49.02 4.37
CA ASP A 36 -20.03 49.28 3.18
C ASP A 36 -19.93 48.06 2.26
N VAL A 37 -21.08 47.60 1.73
CA VAL A 37 -21.10 46.56 0.68
C VAL A 37 -22.05 46.89 -0.48
N PHE A 38 -23.01 47.81 -0.34
CA PHE A 38 -23.97 48.11 -1.42
C PHE A 38 -24.28 49.61 -1.59
N GLY A 39 -23.31 50.35 -2.11
CA GLY A 39 -23.49 51.31 -3.21
C GLY A 39 -24.42 52.52 -3.00
N SER A 40 -23.81 53.68 -2.78
CA SER A 40 -24.40 55.01 -2.97
C SER A 40 -25.16 55.10 -4.30
N ALA A 41 -26.49 55.22 -4.23
CA ALA A 41 -27.32 55.51 -5.38
C ALA A 41 -27.11 56.95 -5.87
N PRO A 42 -26.85 57.22 -7.17
CA PRO A 42 -27.08 58.55 -7.71
C PRO A 42 -28.56 58.68 -8.07
N ALA A 43 -29.26 59.55 -7.34
CA ALA A 43 -30.62 59.96 -7.70
C ALA A 43 -30.60 60.82 -8.97
N SER A 44 -31.17 60.34 -10.07
CA SER A 44 -32.20 61.04 -10.88
C SER A 44 -32.54 60.31 -12.21
N PRO A 45 -33.80 60.39 -12.70
CA PRO A 45 -34.32 59.52 -13.76
C PRO A 45 -34.26 60.14 -15.16
N THR A 46 -33.83 59.39 -16.18
CA THR A 46 -34.17 59.66 -17.58
C THR A 46 -33.90 58.45 -18.49
N THR A 47 -35.01 57.92 -19.02
CA THR A 47 -35.24 57.30 -20.33
C THR A 47 -34.33 56.15 -20.85
N ASN A 48 -34.97 54.99 -21.02
CA ASN A 48 -34.75 53.94 -22.02
C ASN A 48 -33.32 53.42 -22.26
N ALA A 49 -33.00 52.30 -21.62
CA ALA A 49 -32.21 51.23 -22.23
C ALA A 49 -32.74 49.87 -21.71
N PRO A 50 -32.90 48.85 -22.56
CA PRO A 50 -33.28 47.52 -22.09
C PRO A 50 -32.17 47.01 -21.16
N GLN A 51 -32.59 46.56 -19.99
CA GLN A 51 -31.74 45.82 -19.06
C GLN A 51 -31.24 44.57 -19.79
N HIS A 52 -30.01 44.62 -20.28
CA HIS A 52 -29.31 43.40 -20.62
C HIS A 52 -28.85 42.85 -19.27
N ASP A 53 -29.65 41.94 -18.71
CA ASP A 53 -29.26 41.07 -17.60
C ASP A 53 -28.07 40.23 -18.06
N SER A 54 -26.88 40.84 -18.01
CA SER A 54 -25.63 40.18 -18.27
C SER A 54 -25.26 39.43 -17.00
N HIS A 55 -25.99 38.33 -16.74
CA HIS A 55 -25.60 37.37 -15.70
C HIS A 55 -24.13 37.00 -15.95
N PRO A 56 -23.20 37.30 -15.03
CA PRO A 56 -21.82 36.84 -15.16
C PRO A 56 -21.89 35.32 -15.24
N SER A 57 -21.45 34.77 -16.37
CA SER A 57 -21.69 33.39 -16.74
C SER A 57 -21.10 32.44 -15.69
N ASP A 58 -21.98 31.73 -14.98
CA ASP A 58 -21.66 30.68 -13.98
C ASP A 58 -20.82 29.54 -14.56
N ILE A 59 -20.65 29.48 -15.89
CA ILE A 59 -19.85 28.51 -16.62
C ILE A 59 -18.40 28.47 -16.12
N ALA A 60 -17.75 29.62 -15.91
CA ALA A 60 -16.35 29.69 -15.50
C ALA A 60 -16.17 29.23 -14.05
N ARG A 61 -17.17 29.53 -13.20
CA ARG A 61 -17.21 29.06 -11.81
C ARG A 61 -17.38 27.54 -11.78
N LEU A 62 -18.33 27.01 -12.55
CA LEU A 62 -18.59 25.58 -12.65
C LEU A 62 -17.39 24.81 -13.20
N GLU A 63 -16.71 25.32 -14.23
CA GLU A 63 -15.49 24.73 -14.77
C GLU A 63 -14.37 24.66 -13.73
N THR A 64 -14.20 25.73 -12.94
CA THR A 64 -13.21 25.77 -11.86
C THR A 64 -13.55 24.75 -10.76
N GLU A 65 -14.83 24.69 -10.36
CA GLU A 65 -15.33 23.74 -9.37
C GLU A 65 -15.15 22.29 -9.84
N HIS A 66 -15.53 21.98 -11.08
CA HIS A 66 -15.40 20.65 -11.67
C HIS A 66 -13.93 20.24 -11.85
N THR A 67 -13.08 21.15 -12.33
CA THR A 67 -11.64 20.88 -12.49
C THR A 67 -10.98 20.62 -11.14
N THR A 68 -11.30 21.41 -10.12
CA THR A 68 -10.77 21.23 -8.77
C THR A 68 -11.27 19.94 -8.15
N ALA A 69 -12.58 19.64 -8.29
CA ALA A 69 -13.16 18.39 -7.81
C ALA A 69 -12.52 17.18 -8.49
N GLY A 70 -12.40 17.20 -9.82
CA GLY A 70 -11.80 16.12 -10.61
C GLY A 70 -10.31 15.91 -10.32
N TYR A 71 -9.54 16.98 -10.07
CA TYR A 71 -8.15 16.86 -9.65
C TYR A 71 -8.03 16.20 -8.27
N ARG A 72 -8.88 16.59 -7.32
CA ARG A 72 -8.90 15.98 -5.97
C ARG A 72 -9.31 14.52 -6.05
N GLU A 73 -10.35 14.21 -6.81
CA GLU A 73 -10.82 12.84 -7.05
C GLU A 73 -9.72 11.99 -7.71
N GLY A 74 -9.05 12.52 -8.74
CA GLY A 74 -7.93 11.85 -9.41
C GLY A 74 -6.78 11.51 -8.47
N ILE A 75 -6.38 12.43 -7.58
CA ILE A 75 -5.36 12.15 -6.56
C ILE A 75 -5.82 11.07 -5.59
N THR A 76 -7.07 11.14 -5.12
CA THR A 76 -7.62 10.17 -4.18
C THR A 76 -7.63 8.77 -4.79
N VAL A 77 -8.15 8.63 -6.02
CA VAL A 77 -8.19 7.36 -6.74
C VAL A 77 -6.78 6.84 -7.01
N ALA A 78 -5.86 7.70 -7.46
CA ALA A 78 -4.47 7.29 -7.71
C ALA A 78 -3.78 6.77 -6.44
N LYS A 79 -3.93 7.47 -5.31
CA LYS A 79 -3.35 7.04 -4.03
C LYS A 79 -3.94 5.71 -3.58
N GLU A 80 -5.26 5.57 -3.59
CA GLU A 80 -5.92 4.33 -3.18
C GLU A 80 -5.48 3.15 -4.07
N SER A 81 -5.45 3.36 -5.39
CA SER A 81 -5.05 2.30 -6.34
C SER A 81 -3.60 1.84 -6.14
N SER A 82 -2.67 2.75 -5.79
CA SER A 82 -1.26 2.41 -5.56
C SER A 82 -1.02 1.66 -4.25
N ILE A 83 -1.80 1.96 -3.20
CA ILE A 83 -1.61 1.36 -1.87
C ILE A 83 -2.04 -0.10 -1.86
N GLN A 84 -3.18 -0.42 -2.48
CA GLN A 84 -3.68 -1.80 -2.52
C GLN A 84 -2.77 -2.69 -3.38
N ALA A 85 -2.34 -2.22 -4.54
CA ALA A 85 -1.41 -2.97 -5.40
C ALA A 85 -0.10 -3.30 -4.66
N GLY A 86 0.49 -2.31 -3.98
CA GLY A 86 1.70 -2.54 -3.18
C GLY A 86 1.49 -3.50 -2.01
N PHE A 87 0.32 -3.44 -1.36
CA PHE A 87 -0.04 -4.40 -0.32
C PHE A 87 -0.16 -5.83 -0.86
N ASP A 88 -0.86 -6.01 -1.98
CA ASP A 88 -1.09 -7.33 -2.58
C ASP A 88 0.24 -7.99 -3.02
N GLU A 89 1.14 -7.20 -3.61
CA GLU A 89 2.49 -7.64 -3.98
C GLU A 89 3.30 -8.04 -2.74
N GLY A 90 3.35 -7.16 -1.74
CA GLY A 90 4.07 -7.42 -0.48
C GLY A 90 3.51 -8.60 0.30
N PHE A 91 2.19 -8.74 0.36
CA PHE A 91 1.50 -9.86 1.01
C PHE A 91 1.80 -11.18 0.30
N SER A 92 1.72 -11.21 -1.04
CA SER A 92 1.99 -12.42 -1.82
C SER A 92 3.44 -12.88 -1.66
N LEU A 93 4.39 -11.95 -1.70
CA LEU A 93 5.81 -12.23 -1.46
C LEU A 93 6.07 -12.69 -0.02
N GLY A 94 5.48 -12.00 0.95
CA GLY A 94 5.57 -12.37 2.36
C GLY A 94 4.99 -13.76 2.65
N ALA A 95 3.87 -14.10 2.01
CA ALA A 95 3.25 -15.42 2.11
C ALA A 95 4.12 -16.52 1.51
N ALA A 96 4.72 -16.28 0.32
CA ALA A 96 5.65 -17.23 -0.28
C ALA A 96 6.87 -17.50 0.63
N LEU A 97 7.47 -16.44 1.17
CA LEU A 97 8.65 -16.54 2.03
C LEU A 97 8.31 -17.14 3.40
N GLY A 98 7.20 -16.73 4.00
CA GLY A 98 6.70 -17.27 5.26
C GLY A 98 6.32 -18.75 5.16
N SER A 99 5.73 -19.17 4.03
CA SER A 99 5.43 -20.58 3.76
C SER A 99 6.70 -21.42 3.67
N GLN A 100 7.74 -20.93 2.98
CA GLN A 100 9.01 -21.64 2.87
C GLN A 100 9.72 -21.74 4.23
N ALA A 101 9.81 -20.63 4.96
CA ALA A 101 10.42 -20.61 6.29
C ALA A 101 9.67 -21.50 7.30
N GLY A 102 8.34 -21.44 7.28
CA GLY A 102 7.48 -22.26 8.15
C GLY A 102 7.61 -23.75 7.85
N GLN A 103 7.68 -24.14 6.58
CA GLN A 103 7.89 -25.54 6.19
C GLN A 103 9.24 -26.06 6.68
N LEU A 104 10.32 -25.30 6.45
CA LEU A 104 11.66 -25.67 6.91
C LEU A 104 11.71 -25.79 8.44
N PHE A 105 11.16 -24.80 9.14
CA PHE A 105 11.10 -24.81 10.60
C PHE A 105 10.28 -26.00 11.13
N GLY A 106 9.12 -26.28 10.54
CA GLY A 106 8.27 -27.41 10.93
C GLY A 106 8.92 -28.77 10.73
N ILE A 107 9.74 -28.94 9.68
CA ILE A 107 10.52 -30.17 9.50
C ILE A 107 11.58 -30.32 10.60
N VAL A 108 12.31 -29.26 10.93
CA VAL A 108 13.30 -29.28 12.03
C VAL A 108 12.62 -29.58 13.37
N GLU A 109 11.45 -28.99 13.63
CA GLU A 109 10.65 -29.26 14.82
C GLU A 109 10.20 -30.73 14.88
N GLY A 110 9.69 -31.28 13.78
CA GLY A 110 9.31 -32.70 13.69
C GLY A 110 10.49 -33.65 13.92
N ILE A 111 11.68 -33.31 13.41
CA ILE A 111 12.90 -34.07 13.67
C ILE A 111 13.28 -34.01 15.16
N ALA A 112 13.25 -32.84 15.76
CA ALA A 112 13.58 -32.67 17.17
C ALA A 112 12.62 -33.45 18.09
N ASP A 113 11.32 -33.43 17.77
CA ASP A 113 10.28 -34.17 18.49
C ASP A 113 10.48 -35.68 18.37
N ALA A 114 10.74 -36.19 17.15
CA ALA A 114 11.02 -37.61 16.92
C ALA A 114 12.27 -38.11 17.65
N LEU A 115 13.26 -37.23 17.86
CA LEU A 115 14.51 -37.57 18.55
C LEU A 115 14.44 -37.50 20.08
N GLN A 116 13.31 -37.12 20.69
CA GLN A 116 13.16 -37.09 22.15
C GLN A 116 13.37 -38.44 22.82
N ALA A 117 13.02 -39.54 22.13
CA ALA A 117 13.22 -40.90 22.63
C ALA A 117 14.54 -41.56 22.16
N HIS A 118 15.40 -40.80 21.45
CA HIS A 118 16.69 -41.27 20.96
C HIS A 118 17.83 -41.00 21.96
N SER A 119 19.10 -41.02 21.50
CA SER A 119 20.25 -40.77 22.36
C SER A 119 20.28 -39.32 22.84
N GLU A 120 20.86 -39.10 24.02
CA GLU A 120 20.96 -37.76 24.61
C GLU A 120 21.81 -36.81 23.74
N GLU A 121 22.82 -37.32 23.04
CA GLU A 121 23.61 -36.54 22.09
C GLU A 121 22.77 -36.09 20.88
N ALA A 122 21.89 -36.96 20.38
CA ALA A 122 21.00 -36.63 19.26
C ALA A 122 19.96 -35.57 19.69
N LEU A 123 19.45 -35.68 20.91
CA LEU A 123 18.51 -34.71 21.50
C LEU A 123 19.16 -33.33 21.71
N GLN A 124 20.39 -33.28 22.21
CA GLN A 124 21.10 -32.01 22.38
C GLN A 124 21.42 -31.37 21.02
N ALA A 125 21.83 -32.16 20.03
CA ALA A 125 22.09 -31.67 18.68
C ALA A 125 20.81 -31.15 17.99
N SER A 126 19.67 -31.83 18.14
CA SER A 126 18.41 -31.41 17.54
C SER A 126 17.84 -30.16 18.21
N ASN A 127 17.93 -30.04 19.53
CA ASN A 127 17.52 -28.83 20.25
C ASN A 127 18.35 -27.61 19.87
N LYS A 128 19.66 -27.78 19.68
CA LYS A 128 20.52 -26.72 19.17
C LYS A 128 20.09 -26.30 17.76
N LEU A 129 19.90 -27.26 16.86
CA LEU A 129 19.46 -27.00 15.49
C LEU A 129 18.12 -26.26 15.45
N LEU A 130 17.18 -26.64 16.32
CA LEU A 130 15.87 -25.98 16.46
C LEU A 130 16.01 -24.54 16.97
N SER A 131 16.88 -24.31 17.96
CA SER A 131 17.17 -22.95 18.46
C SER A 131 17.76 -22.06 17.35
N ASP A 132 18.76 -22.57 16.63
CA ASP A 132 19.39 -21.88 15.52
C ASP A 132 18.36 -21.58 14.41
N ALA A 133 17.47 -22.54 14.10
CA ALA A 133 16.40 -22.37 13.11
C ALA A 133 15.40 -21.28 13.53
N ARG A 134 15.01 -21.26 14.80
CA ARG A 134 14.08 -20.26 15.34
C ARG A 134 14.65 -18.85 15.24
N GLU A 135 15.94 -18.68 15.50
CA GLU A 135 16.59 -17.37 15.41
C GLU A 135 16.76 -16.92 13.96
N GLU A 136 17.32 -17.78 13.11
CA GLU A 136 17.66 -17.43 11.73
C GLU A 136 16.44 -17.35 10.79
N LEU A 137 15.44 -18.23 10.95
CA LEU A 137 14.20 -18.21 10.18
C LEU A 137 13.13 -17.28 10.79
N SER A 138 13.50 -16.47 11.78
CA SER A 138 12.60 -15.46 12.32
C SER A 138 12.27 -14.38 11.28
N THR A 139 11.06 -13.83 11.36
CA THR A 139 10.63 -12.73 10.49
C THR A 139 11.59 -11.53 10.54
N ALA A 140 12.15 -11.24 11.72
CA ALA A 140 13.12 -10.17 11.91
C ALA A 140 14.42 -10.38 11.11
N LYS A 141 14.87 -11.63 10.92
CA LYS A 141 16.09 -11.95 10.17
C LYS A 141 15.83 -12.10 8.68
N ILE A 142 14.74 -12.77 8.31
CA ILE A 142 14.33 -12.97 6.92
C ILE A 142 14.02 -11.63 6.24
N PHE A 143 13.32 -10.71 6.93
CA PHE A 143 13.01 -9.38 6.39
C PHE A 143 14.02 -8.31 6.82
N SER A 144 15.24 -8.70 7.17
CA SER A 144 16.26 -7.75 7.60
C SER A 144 16.75 -6.88 6.44
N ALA A 145 17.25 -5.69 6.79
CA ALA A 145 17.84 -4.76 5.82
C ALA A 145 19.10 -5.30 5.13
N GLU A 146 19.60 -6.48 5.50
CA GLU A 146 20.67 -7.18 4.79
C GLU A 146 20.21 -7.67 3.42
N TYR A 147 18.99 -8.22 3.34
CA TYR A 147 18.43 -8.82 2.13
C TYR A 147 17.47 -7.89 1.39
N TRP A 148 16.90 -6.90 2.10
CA TRP A 148 15.89 -6.00 1.58
C TRP A 148 16.36 -4.54 1.58
N ALA A 149 15.98 -3.80 0.55
CA ALA A 149 16.17 -2.36 0.47
C ALA A 149 14.91 -1.62 0.99
N PRO A 150 15.03 -0.33 1.39
CA PRO A 150 13.92 0.43 1.98
C PRO A 150 12.73 0.64 1.04
N ASP A 151 12.92 0.43 -0.25
CA ASP A 151 11.92 0.49 -1.32
C ASP A 151 11.14 -0.82 -1.49
N GLY A 152 11.48 -1.87 -0.74
CA GLY A 152 10.84 -3.19 -0.82
C GLY A 152 11.49 -4.15 -1.82
N ASN A 153 12.54 -3.71 -2.53
CA ASN A 153 13.26 -4.55 -3.47
C ASN A 153 14.28 -5.46 -2.76
N TRP A 154 14.47 -6.67 -3.29
CA TRP A 154 15.47 -7.62 -2.80
C TRP A 154 16.87 -7.29 -3.35
N LYS A 155 17.92 -7.60 -2.57
CA LYS A 155 19.32 -7.30 -2.88
C LYS A 155 20.12 -8.45 -3.48
N TYR A 156 19.54 -9.65 -3.52
CA TYR A 156 20.18 -10.88 -3.98
C TYR A 156 19.75 -11.25 -5.40
N GLU A 157 20.54 -12.08 -6.07
CA GLU A 157 20.24 -12.53 -7.42
C GLU A 157 19.16 -13.61 -7.42
N VAL A 158 18.15 -13.45 -8.27
CA VAL A 158 17.03 -14.39 -8.42
C VAL A 158 16.98 -14.83 -9.87
N THR A 159 17.15 -16.13 -10.09
CA THR A 159 16.98 -16.75 -11.40
C THR A 159 15.61 -17.38 -11.49
N ALA A 160 14.88 -17.12 -12.57
CA ALA A 160 13.61 -17.79 -12.83
C ALA A 160 13.82 -19.31 -12.96
N ALA A 161 12.87 -20.10 -12.45
CA ALA A 161 12.95 -21.56 -12.51
C ALA A 161 13.02 -22.10 -13.94
N GLN A 162 12.46 -21.39 -14.92
CA GLN A 162 12.45 -21.75 -16.32
C GLN A 162 12.95 -20.59 -17.18
N GLN A 163 13.90 -20.90 -18.09
CA GLN A 163 14.34 -19.94 -19.10
C GLN A 163 13.10 -19.51 -19.91
N ASP A 164 12.83 -18.19 -19.97
CA ASP A 164 11.70 -17.56 -20.68
C ASP A 164 10.38 -17.39 -19.89
N GLN A 165 10.38 -17.60 -18.57
CA GLN A 165 9.24 -17.25 -17.69
C GLN A 165 9.55 -16.02 -16.81
N PRO A 166 8.54 -15.21 -16.45
CA PRO A 166 8.73 -14.13 -15.49
C PRO A 166 9.11 -14.71 -14.12
N ILE A 167 9.96 -13.98 -13.39
CA ILE A 167 10.35 -14.34 -12.02
C ILE A 167 9.10 -14.33 -11.15
N LEU A 168 8.81 -15.46 -10.50
CA LEU A 168 7.68 -15.57 -9.58
C LEU A 168 8.13 -15.25 -8.14
N PHE A 169 7.20 -14.84 -7.27
CA PHE A 169 7.50 -14.62 -5.85
C PHE A 169 8.03 -15.88 -5.14
N SER A 170 7.65 -17.07 -5.61
CA SER A 170 8.23 -18.33 -5.15
C SER A 170 9.72 -18.43 -5.47
N ASP A 171 10.16 -17.94 -6.63
CA ASP A 171 11.57 -17.97 -7.04
C ASP A 171 12.39 -17.03 -6.16
N VAL A 172 11.85 -15.84 -5.85
CA VAL A 172 12.45 -14.89 -4.90
C VAL A 172 12.60 -15.54 -3.52
N ALA A 173 11.54 -16.18 -3.02
CA ALA A 173 11.59 -16.89 -1.74
C ALA A 173 12.61 -18.04 -1.74
N ASN A 174 12.73 -18.77 -2.86
CA ASN A 174 13.67 -19.87 -3.01
C ASN A 174 15.12 -19.40 -3.15
N ALA A 175 15.34 -18.21 -3.68
CA ALA A 175 16.64 -17.58 -3.83
C ALA A 175 17.15 -16.90 -2.55
N HIS A 176 16.28 -16.70 -1.54
CA HIS A 176 16.67 -16.06 -0.30
C HIS A 176 17.83 -16.80 0.40
N PRO A 177 18.97 -16.15 0.73
CA PRO A 177 20.17 -16.83 1.23
C PRO A 177 19.95 -17.67 2.49
N LEU A 178 19.22 -17.15 3.48
CA LEU A 178 18.86 -17.92 4.68
C LEU A 178 17.97 -19.14 4.35
N VAL A 179 16.98 -18.98 3.49
CA VAL A 179 16.10 -20.09 3.08
C VAL A 179 16.91 -21.17 2.36
N GLN A 180 17.83 -20.80 1.48
CA GLN A 180 18.73 -21.76 0.82
C GLN A 180 19.64 -22.49 1.81
N LYS A 181 20.27 -21.76 2.74
CA LYS A 181 21.10 -22.34 3.79
C LYS A 181 20.31 -23.39 4.58
N TRP A 182 19.13 -23.01 5.07
CA TRP A 182 18.29 -23.90 5.88
C TRP A 182 17.71 -25.06 5.08
N ARG A 183 17.35 -24.84 3.81
CA ARG A 183 16.95 -25.91 2.91
C ARG A 183 18.03 -26.98 2.78
N ASN A 184 19.28 -26.57 2.60
CA ASN A 184 20.41 -27.51 2.52
C ASN A 184 20.59 -28.28 3.84
N LEU A 185 20.57 -27.58 4.98
CA LEU A 185 20.69 -28.23 6.30
C LEU A 185 19.54 -29.20 6.59
N VAL A 186 18.31 -28.83 6.22
CA VAL A 186 17.13 -29.68 6.37
C VAL A 186 17.23 -30.91 5.46
N ASN A 187 17.64 -30.74 4.21
CA ASN A 187 17.85 -31.86 3.29
C ASN A 187 18.89 -32.85 3.83
N GLU A 188 19.99 -32.36 4.41
CA GLU A 188 20.99 -33.21 5.06
C GLU A 188 20.40 -34.00 6.24
N GLN A 189 19.52 -33.41 7.05
CA GLN A 189 18.85 -34.14 8.12
C GLN A 189 17.81 -35.12 7.59
N VAL A 190 17.04 -34.74 6.58
CA VAL A 190 16.05 -35.60 5.91
C VAL A 190 16.74 -36.84 5.35
N ASP A 191 17.87 -36.68 4.68
CA ASP A 191 18.67 -37.78 4.14
C ASP A 191 19.25 -38.66 5.25
N LYS A 192 19.79 -38.03 6.31
CA LYS A 192 20.36 -38.75 7.46
C LYS A 192 19.35 -39.65 8.16
N TRP A 193 18.11 -39.18 8.29
CA TRP A 193 17.03 -39.91 8.98
C TRP A 193 16.09 -40.63 8.01
N ASN A 194 16.37 -40.58 6.70
CA ASN A 194 15.57 -41.18 5.63
C ASN A 194 14.09 -40.80 5.71
N ILE A 195 13.80 -39.52 5.94
CA ILE A 195 12.45 -38.99 6.12
C ILE A 195 11.75 -38.91 4.76
N GLN A 196 10.54 -39.46 4.67
CA GLN A 196 9.72 -39.38 3.47
C GLN A 196 9.00 -38.03 3.39
N THR A 197 9.66 -37.02 2.81
CA THR A 197 9.10 -35.68 2.62
C THR A 197 7.92 -35.64 1.65
N SER A 198 7.82 -36.61 0.74
CA SER A 198 6.68 -36.75 -0.18
C SER A 198 5.34 -36.99 0.52
N LEU A 199 5.35 -37.46 1.77
CA LEU A 199 4.13 -37.57 2.58
C LEU A 199 3.66 -36.22 3.12
N LEU A 200 4.55 -35.23 3.19
CA LEU A 200 4.27 -33.87 3.67
C LEU A 200 3.81 -32.95 2.55
N ASP A 201 4.16 -33.27 1.29
CA ASP A 201 3.70 -32.56 0.10
C ASP A 201 2.21 -32.84 -0.12
N ASN A 202 1.38 -32.07 0.56
CA ASN A 202 -0.06 -32.10 0.43
C ASN A 202 -0.51 -31.41 -0.88
N GLU A 203 -0.13 -31.97 -2.03
CA GLU A 203 -0.67 -31.63 -3.35
C GLU A 203 -2.17 -32.02 -3.49
N THR A 204 -2.83 -32.47 -2.41
CA THR A 204 -4.20 -33.02 -2.47
C THR A 204 -5.11 -32.66 -1.30
N ALA A 205 -4.87 -31.55 -0.59
CA ALA A 205 -6.00 -30.89 0.04
C ALA A 205 -6.66 -30.02 -1.04
N PRO A 206 -7.99 -30.07 -1.22
CA PRO A 206 -8.65 -28.99 -1.93
C PRO A 206 -8.19 -27.71 -1.24
N ARG A 207 -7.47 -26.86 -1.98
CA ARG A 207 -7.36 -25.44 -1.63
C ARG A 207 -8.75 -25.06 -1.15
N ILE A 208 -8.88 -24.55 0.07
CA ILE A 208 -10.15 -24.01 0.55
C ILE A 208 -10.44 -22.81 -0.36
N GLU A 209 -10.95 -23.09 -1.54
CA GLU A 209 -11.62 -22.14 -2.39
C GLU A 209 -12.90 -21.81 -1.63
N THR A 210 -13.16 -20.50 -1.55
CA THR A 210 -14.42 -19.90 -1.13
C THR A 210 -14.69 -19.84 0.37
N ALA A 211 -13.91 -19.02 1.09
CA ALA A 211 -14.61 -17.94 1.76
C ALA A 211 -15.20 -17.08 0.63
N ALA A 212 -16.51 -17.17 0.45
CA ALA A 212 -17.26 -16.47 -0.58
C ALA A 212 -16.75 -15.02 -0.70
N ALA A 213 -16.12 -14.71 -1.83
CA ALA A 213 -16.11 -13.35 -2.31
C ALA A 213 -17.58 -12.99 -2.50
N GLU A 214 -18.11 -12.19 -1.58
CA GLU A 214 -19.37 -11.49 -1.79
C GLU A 214 -19.25 -10.80 -3.15
N PRO A 215 -20.19 -11.02 -4.10
CA PRO A 215 -20.13 -10.34 -5.38
C PRO A 215 -20.12 -8.84 -5.11
N PRO A 216 -19.26 -8.05 -5.79
CA PRO A 216 -19.27 -6.60 -5.63
C PRO A 216 -20.70 -6.10 -5.89
N PRO A 217 -21.20 -5.11 -5.12
CA PRO A 217 -22.54 -4.58 -5.32
C PRO A 217 -22.69 -4.15 -6.79
N PRO A 218 -23.83 -4.42 -7.44
CA PRO A 218 -24.02 -4.09 -8.83
C PRO A 218 -23.79 -2.60 -9.03
N THR A 219 -22.79 -2.26 -9.85
CA THR A 219 -22.61 -0.91 -10.36
C THR A 219 -23.87 -0.51 -11.13
N PRO A 220 -24.45 0.68 -10.89
CA PRO A 220 -25.60 1.13 -11.66
C PRO A 220 -25.12 1.38 -13.11
N THR A 221 -25.46 0.46 -13.99
CA THR A 221 -25.27 0.64 -15.43
C THR A 221 -26.25 1.74 -15.90
N PRO A 222 -25.80 2.74 -16.67
CA PRO A 222 -26.66 3.83 -17.12
C PRO A 222 -27.78 3.26 -18.00
N ALA A 223 -29.03 3.53 -17.61
CA ALA A 223 -30.22 3.12 -18.34
C ALA A 223 -30.17 3.66 -19.78
N SER A 224 -30.04 2.73 -20.72
CA SER A 224 -30.24 2.96 -22.15
C SER A 224 -31.70 3.38 -22.39
N ARG A 225 -31.89 4.68 -22.62
CA ARG A 225 -33.18 5.27 -23.00
C ARG A 225 -33.53 4.82 -24.42
N ALA A 226 -34.42 3.84 -24.55
CA ALA A 226 -35.15 3.58 -25.77
C ALA A 226 -36.52 2.97 -25.48
N ALA A 227 -37.55 3.82 -25.38
CA ALA A 227 -38.91 3.42 -25.66
C ALA A 227 -39.60 4.58 -26.39
N LYS A 228 -39.83 4.37 -27.68
CA LYS A 228 -40.77 5.13 -28.48
C LYS A 228 -42.16 4.84 -27.93
N GLN A 229 -42.85 5.86 -27.45
CA GLN A 229 -44.30 5.79 -27.33
C GLN A 229 -44.87 7.15 -27.70
N THR A 230 -45.48 7.17 -28.88
CA THR A 230 -46.37 8.24 -29.35
C THR A 230 -47.61 8.25 -28.46
N LEU A 231 -48.01 9.43 -27.95
CA LEU A 231 -49.41 9.68 -27.64
C LEU A 231 -49.68 11.19 -27.67
N ASP A 232 -50.64 11.56 -28.51
CA ASP A 232 -51.31 12.86 -28.61
C ASP A 232 -51.82 13.37 -27.25
N TRP A 233 -51.59 14.66 -27.00
CA TRP A 233 -52.61 15.66 -26.68
C TRP A 233 -52.03 17.08 -26.85
#